data_AF-M7MTM0-F1
#
_entry.id   AF-M7MTM0-F1
#
_cell.length_a   1.000
_cell.length_b   1.000
_cell.length_c   1.000
_cell.angle_alpha   90.00
_cell.angle_beta   90.00
_cell.angle_gamma   90.00
#
_symmetry.space_group_name_H-M   'P 1'
#
loop_
_entity.id
_entity.type
_entity.pdbx_description
1 polymer ?
#
loop_
_entity_poly.entity_id
_entity_poly.type
_entity_poly.pdbx_seq_one_letter_code
_entity_poly.pdbx_strand_id
1 'polypeptide(L)'
;MKCLCPSGDCPGWERKAGLDPVNIDCPIHGEDNIMTPKPKPAGLVFNAGNHTYRLDSKPVRGVTGLIGAGIPKDNLIPWAAEVAGTWAMDHLDELRTMDRANAIQTMRMAWRKVRDDAGITGTAVHGLAEQLATTGEVEAPDELAGYIEGFADFLEAWQITPVLTERPCGNRTDHFGGTFDMLATSPLLLTPEQLADGWVVQVDLKTSKGVYGETALQTAAYSKAEFYVDTDGNEQPMPKVAKTYVAHVTPMDREGVNARYGDKPLGTTLYPLAGSPEEIDEHYSWFLAAAFTAKTAKLRDKLAREPLTVPTHELKAA
;
A
#
# COMPACT_ATOMS: atom_id res chain seq x y z
N MET A 1 -24.83 11.28 -29.19
CA MET A 1 -26.24 11.03 -28.82
C MET A 1 -26.93 12.38 -28.67
N LYS A 2 -28.14 12.55 -29.22
CA LYS A 2 -28.93 13.78 -29.03
C LYS A 2 -29.53 13.77 -27.63
N CYS A 3 -29.37 14.86 -26.89
CA CYS A 3 -30.09 15.10 -25.64
C CYS A 3 -31.61 15.10 -25.91
N LEU A 4 -32.39 14.37 -25.13
CA LEU A 4 -33.84 14.20 -25.29
C LEU A 4 -34.67 15.21 -24.46
N CYS A 5 -34.06 16.33 -24.06
CA CYS A 5 -34.73 17.39 -23.32
C CYS A 5 -35.74 18.14 -24.23
N PRO A 6 -37.02 18.33 -23.81
CA PRO A 6 -38.03 19.05 -24.59
C PRO A 6 -37.75 20.54 -24.80
N SER A 7 -36.94 21.19 -23.96
CA SER A 7 -36.74 22.65 -24.01
C SER A 7 -35.54 23.12 -24.86
N GLY A 8 -34.61 22.25 -25.23
CA GLY A 8 -33.49 22.59 -26.14
C GLY A 8 -32.45 23.61 -25.63
N ASP A 9 -32.68 24.27 -24.50
CA ASP A 9 -31.87 25.40 -24.02
C ASP A 9 -30.95 25.00 -22.84
N CYS A 10 -29.86 24.29 -23.13
CA CYS A 10 -28.70 24.21 -22.22
C CYS A 10 -27.65 25.28 -22.61
N PRO A 11 -27.13 26.09 -21.66
CA PRO A 11 -26.10 27.09 -21.93
C PRO A 11 -24.83 26.49 -22.54
N GLY A 12 -24.25 27.18 -23.52
CA GLY A 12 -23.20 26.64 -24.39
C GLY A 12 -21.88 26.21 -23.74
N TRP A 13 -21.65 26.46 -22.45
CA TRP A 13 -20.46 26.02 -21.73
C TRP A 13 -20.51 24.55 -21.31
N GLU A 14 -21.71 23.94 -21.22
CA GLU A 14 -21.89 22.52 -20.89
C GLU A 14 -21.58 21.56 -22.07
N ARG A 15 -21.51 22.08 -23.31
CA ARG A 15 -21.26 21.24 -24.50
C ARG A 15 -19.79 20.88 -24.73
N LYS A 16 -18.84 21.50 -24.02
CA LYS A 16 -17.42 21.51 -24.43
C LYS A 16 -16.43 20.69 -23.60
N ALA A 17 -16.86 19.96 -22.58
CA ALA A 17 -15.90 19.30 -21.68
C ALA A 17 -15.93 17.76 -21.71
N GLY A 18 -16.98 17.09 -22.19
CA GLY A 18 -17.03 15.61 -22.20
C GLY A 18 -16.81 14.94 -20.83
N LEU A 19 -16.91 15.73 -19.76
CA LEU A 19 -16.69 15.53 -18.32
C LEU A 19 -17.46 16.74 -17.74
N ASP A 20 -18.43 16.73 -16.84
CA ASP A 20 -18.88 15.83 -15.79
C ASP A 20 -20.34 16.26 -15.44
N PRO A 21 -20.90 16.00 -14.25
CA PRO A 21 -22.06 15.17 -13.99
C PRO A 21 -23.38 15.95 -14.00
N VAL A 22 -24.49 15.20 -13.89
CA VAL A 22 -25.86 15.68 -13.75
C VAL A 22 -25.94 16.91 -12.82
N ASN A 23 -26.44 18.03 -13.35
CA ASN A 23 -26.79 19.19 -12.55
C ASN A 23 -27.86 18.77 -11.53
N ILE A 24 -27.48 18.69 -10.25
CA ILE A 24 -28.34 18.26 -9.13
C ILE A 24 -29.51 19.22 -8.89
N ASP A 25 -29.42 20.46 -9.38
CA ASP A 25 -30.49 21.45 -9.30
C ASP A 25 -31.48 21.34 -10.47
N CYS A 26 -31.36 20.31 -11.33
CA CYS A 26 -32.25 20.09 -12.45
C CYS A 26 -33.61 19.52 -11.97
N PRO A 27 -34.72 20.26 -12.06
CA PRO A 27 -36.03 19.86 -11.52
C PRO A 27 -36.68 18.65 -12.24
N ILE A 28 -36.00 18.05 -13.21
CA ILE A 28 -36.45 16.90 -14.00
C ILE A 28 -35.74 15.60 -13.57
N HIS A 29 -34.53 15.69 -13.01
CA HIS A 29 -33.82 14.53 -12.47
C HIS A 29 -33.86 14.61 -10.94
N GLY A 30 -34.94 14.10 -10.35
CA GLY A 30 -34.97 13.82 -8.91
C GLY A 30 -33.86 12.82 -8.54
N GLU A 31 -33.60 12.71 -7.24
CA GLU A 31 -32.51 11.93 -6.61
C GLU A 31 -32.36 10.48 -7.11
N ASP A 32 -33.41 9.93 -7.72
CA ASP A 32 -33.51 8.56 -8.24
C ASP A 32 -32.72 8.28 -9.54
N ASN A 33 -32.04 9.27 -10.14
CA ASN A 33 -31.40 9.11 -11.46
C ASN A 33 -29.91 9.53 -11.50
N ILE A 34 -29.17 9.29 -10.42
CA ILE A 34 -27.71 9.33 -10.42
C ILE A 34 -27.22 8.18 -11.31
N MET A 35 -26.94 8.46 -12.59
CA MET A 35 -26.21 7.51 -13.42
C MET A 35 -24.81 7.34 -12.83
N THR A 36 -24.52 6.17 -12.28
CA THR A 36 -23.15 5.77 -11.99
C THR A 36 -22.34 5.89 -13.30
N PRO A 37 -21.21 6.61 -13.31
CA PRO A 37 -20.39 6.75 -14.51
C PRO A 37 -20.06 5.35 -15.05
N LYS A 38 -20.20 5.15 -16.37
CA LYS A 38 -19.79 3.87 -16.97
C LYS A 38 -18.29 3.66 -16.72
N PRO A 39 -17.87 2.46 -16.28
CA PRO A 39 -16.47 2.15 -16.03
C PRO A 39 -15.63 2.39 -17.28
N LYS A 40 -14.47 3.04 -17.12
CA LYS A 40 -13.51 3.23 -18.21
C LYS A 40 -12.57 2.03 -18.27
N PRO A 41 -12.09 1.61 -19.47
CA PRO A 41 -11.04 0.61 -19.57
C PRO A 41 -9.83 1.04 -18.74
N ALA A 42 -9.21 0.12 -17.99
CA ALA A 42 -8.12 0.50 -17.09
C ALA A 42 -6.91 1.09 -17.81
N GLY A 43 -6.57 2.32 -17.42
CA GLY A 43 -5.28 2.94 -17.71
C GLY A 43 -4.17 2.39 -16.80
N LEU A 44 -4.55 1.77 -15.67
CA LEU A 44 -3.62 1.14 -14.74
C LEU A 44 -3.38 -0.34 -15.11
N VAL A 45 -2.11 -0.69 -15.32
CA VAL A 45 -1.66 -2.07 -15.54
C VAL A 45 -0.69 -2.45 -14.44
N PHE A 46 -1.02 -3.51 -13.70
CA PHE A 46 -0.12 -4.14 -12.72
C PHE A 46 0.63 -5.30 -13.37
N ASN A 47 1.95 -5.35 -13.17
CA ASN A 47 2.79 -6.46 -13.58
C ASN A 47 3.27 -7.23 -12.34
N ALA A 48 2.65 -8.39 -12.10
CA ALA A 48 2.95 -9.25 -10.97
C ALA A 48 4.36 -9.85 -11.01
N GLY A 49 5.00 -10.00 -12.18
CA GLY A 49 6.33 -10.60 -12.27
C GLY A 49 7.45 -9.74 -11.67
N ASN A 50 7.24 -8.42 -11.59
CA ASN A 50 8.23 -7.48 -11.05
C ASN A 50 7.64 -6.43 -10.10
N HIS A 51 6.37 -6.59 -9.70
CA HIS A 51 5.62 -5.70 -8.82
C HIS A 51 5.66 -4.23 -9.31
N THR A 52 5.51 -4.02 -10.62
CA THR A 52 5.49 -2.68 -11.22
C THR A 52 4.12 -2.27 -11.73
N TYR A 53 3.92 -0.96 -11.79
CA TYR A 53 2.66 -0.37 -12.23
C TYR A 53 2.92 0.58 -13.41
N ARG A 54 1.99 0.62 -14.34
CA ARG A 54 1.91 1.64 -15.38
C ARG A 54 0.54 2.30 -15.34
N LEU A 55 0.51 3.62 -15.24
CA LEU A 55 -0.71 4.42 -15.27
C LEU A 55 -0.73 5.22 -16.57
N ASP A 56 -1.74 5.00 -17.40
CA ASP A 56 -1.91 5.59 -18.72
C ASP A 56 -0.64 5.43 -19.58
N SER A 57 -0.14 4.18 -19.62
CA SER A 57 1.13 3.76 -20.27
C SER A 57 2.42 4.33 -19.69
N LYS A 58 2.36 5.24 -18.72
CA LYS A 58 3.54 5.82 -18.05
C LYS A 58 3.92 4.99 -16.82
N PRO A 59 5.22 4.75 -16.57
CA PRO A 59 5.63 4.09 -15.33
C PRO A 59 5.17 4.92 -14.13
N VAL A 60 4.62 4.24 -13.14
CA VAL A 60 4.21 4.83 -11.88
C VAL A 60 4.79 3.99 -10.74
N ARG A 61 5.17 4.63 -9.63
CA ARG A 61 5.74 3.93 -8.49
C ARG A 61 4.63 3.46 -7.55
N GLY A 62 4.86 2.27 -6.98
CA GLY A 62 4.06 1.72 -5.90
C GLY A 62 4.10 2.60 -4.65
N VAL A 63 3.00 2.68 -3.90
CA VAL A 63 2.90 3.39 -2.61
C VAL A 63 4.02 2.97 -1.65
N THR A 64 4.19 1.67 -1.41
CA THR A 64 5.24 1.13 -0.51
C THR A 64 6.65 1.51 -0.98
N GLY A 65 6.88 1.51 -2.29
CA GLY A 65 8.13 1.93 -2.90
C GLY A 65 8.40 3.43 -2.78
N LEU A 66 7.36 4.27 -2.77
CA LEU A 66 7.46 5.71 -2.51
C LEU A 66 7.80 5.98 -1.05
N ILE A 67 7.06 5.36 -0.11
CA ILE A 67 7.31 5.46 1.33
C ILE A 67 8.75 5.03 1.65
N GLY A 68 9.17 3.85 1.19
CA GLY A 68 10.49 3.29 1.49
C GLY A 68 11.68 4.08 0.95
N ALA A 69 11.46 4.95 -0.05
CA ALA A 69 12.50 5.83 -0.59
C ALA A 69 12.41 7.27 -0.06
N GLY A 70 11.29 7.64 0.57
CA GLY A 70 11.05 8.96 1.14
C GLY A 70 11.35 9.03 2.63
N ILE A 71 11.20 7.92 3.36
CA ILE A 71 11.36 7.84 4.82
C ILE A 71 12.62 7.03 5.16
N PRO A 72 13.60 7.62 5.85
CA PRO A 72 14.80 6.91 6.30
C PRO A 72 14.45 5.72 7.22
N LYS A 73 15.19 4.62 7.07
CA LYS A 73 15.01 3.40 7.87
C LYS A 73 16.29 3.09 8.64
N ASP A 74 16.69 4.02 9.49
CA ASP A 74 18.01 3.99 10.16
C ASP A 74 18.22 2.70 10.96
N ASN A 75 17.16 2.16 11.57
CA ASN A 75 17.19 0.90 12.33
C ASN A 75 17.49 -0.35 11.48
N LEU A 76 17.33 -0.31 10.16
CA LEU A 76 17.68 -1.46 9.30
C LEU A 76 19.19 -1.62 9.11
N ILE A 77 19.98 -0.57 9.31
CA ILE A 77 21.44 -0.63 9.23
C ILE A 77 22.03 -1.47 10.38
N PRO A 78 21.78 -1.15 11.67
CA PRO A 78 22.29 -1.96 12.76
C PRO A 78 21.71 -3.38 12.72
N TRP A 79 20.43 -3.55 12.35
CA TRP A 79 19.83 -4.87 12.17
C TRP A 79 20.57 -5.70 11.10
N ALA A 80 20.85 -5.14 9.93
CA ALA A 80 21.57 -5.86 8.88
C ALA A 80 23.01 -6.21 9.30
N ALA A 81 23.66 -5.32 10.07
CA ALA A 81 24.98 -5.58 10.63
C ALA A 81 24.96 -6.70 11.68
N GLU A 82 23.95 -6.72 12.56
CA GLU A 82 23.73 -7.79 13.53
C GLU A 82 23.51 -9.13 12.83
N VAL A 83 22.62 -9.20 11.83
CA VAL A 83 22.37 -10.45 11.08
C VAL A 83 23.64 -10.94 10.38
N ALA A 84 24.43 -10.05 9.79
CA ALA A 84 25.70 -10.42 9.18
C ALA A 84 26.70 -10.98 10.22
N GLY A 85 26.77 -10.36 11.40
CA GLY A 85 27.62 -10.80 12.50
C GLY A 85 27.20 -12.16 13.07
N THR A 86 25.92 -12.35 13.36
CA THR A 86 25.37 -13.63 13.84
C THR A 86 25.61 -14.74 12.82
N TRP A 87 25.27 -14.50 11.55
CA TRP A 87 25.51 -15.49 10.49
C TRP A 87 26.99 -15.90 10.43
N ALA A 88 27.91 -14.93 10.56
CA ALA A 88 29.34 -15.21 10.54
C ALA A 88 29.79 -16.07 11.73
N MET A 89 29.23 -15.84 12.92
CA MET A 89 29.54 -16.63 14.12
C MET A 89 28.98 -18.06 14.00
N ASP A 90 27.79 -18.21 13.43
CA ASP A 90 27.14 -19.52 13.25
C ASP A 90 27.81 -20.37 12.16
N HIS A 91 28.51 -19.73 11.20
CA HIS A 91 29.13 -20.39 10.03
C HIS A 91 30.66 -20.23 10.03
N LEU A 92 31.28 -20.16 11.23
CA LEU A 92 32.71 -19.84 11.36
C LEU A 92 33.63 -20.81 10.62
N ASP A 93 33.33 -22.12 10.66
CA ASP A 93 34.14 -23.13 9.98
C ASP A 93 34.01 -23.08 8.46
N GLU A 94 32.82 -22.78 7.95
CA GLU A 94 32.58 -22.54 6.52
C GLU A 94 33.39 -21.31 6.05
N LEU A 95 33.32 -20.21 6.80
CA LEU A 95 34.04 -18.97 6.50
C LEU A 95 35.56 -19.15 6.43
N ARG A 96 36.14 -20.05 7.22
CA ARG A 96 37.60 -20.34 7.21
C ARG A 96 38.07 -20.97 5.91
N THR A 97 37.17 -21.61 5.17
CA THR A 97 37.48 -22.31 3.91
C THR A 97 37.16 -21.48 2.66
N MET A 98 36.36 -20.41 2.81
CA MET A 98 36.02 -19.49 1.72
C MET A 98 37.17 -18.54 1.40
N ASP A 99 37.27 -18.11 0.15
CA ASP A 99 38.11 -16.94 -0.17
C ASP A 99 37.51 -15.66 0.44
N ARG A 100 38.38 -14.68 0.69
CA ARG A 100 38.01 -13.46 1.40
C ARG A 100 36.89 -12.67 0.72
N ALA A 101 36.84 -12.63 -0.62
CA ALA A 101 35.85 -11.83 -1.33
C ALA A 101 34.46 -12.48 -1.21
N ASN A 102 34.38 -13.80 -1.39
CA ASN A 102 33.14 -14.55 -1.24
C ASN A 102 32.66 -14.58 0.21
N ALA A 103 33.55 -14.70 1.19
CA ALA A 103 33.22 -14.58 2.61
C ALA A 103 32.51 -13.25 2.92
N ILE A 104 33.13 -12.12 2.52
CA ILE A 104 32.56 -10.78 2.73
C ILE A 104 31.20 -10.64 2.04
N GLN A 105 31.09 -11.08 0.79
CA GLN A 105 29.85 -10.98 0.03
C GLN A 105 28.73 -11.81 0.64
N THR A 106 29.02 -13.04 1.11
CA THR A 106 28.03 -13.94 1.73
C THR A 106 27.50 -13.35 3.03
N MET A 107 28.38 -12.93 3.95
CA MET A 107 27.98 -12.28 5.20
C MET A 107 27.15 -11.01 4.94
N ARG A 108 27.60 -10.17 4.00
CA ARG A 108 26.90 -8.92 3.62
C ARG A 108 25.49 -9.16 3.11
N MET A 109 25.23 -10.32 2.50
CA MET A 109 23.95 -10.64 1.87
C MET A 109 23.04 -11.51 2.76
N ALA A 110 23.53 -12.02 3.89
CA ALA A 110 22.76 -12.88 4.80
C ALA A 110 21.43 -12.26 5.24
N TRP A 111 21.42 -10.95 5.55
CA TRP A 111 20.18 -10.23 5.93
C TRP A 111 19.11 -10.24 4.84
N ARG A 112 19.50 -10.33 3.55
CA ARG A 112 18.53 -10.41 2.45
C ARG A 112 17.78 -11.72 2.47
N LYS A 113 18.46 -12.83 2.75
CA LYS A 113 17.81 -14.13 2.89
C LYS A 113 16.76 -14.10 4.00
N VAL A 114 17.11 -13.57 5.18
CA VAL A 114 16.15 -13.43 6.30
C VAL A 114 14.94 -12.57 5.91
N ARG A 115 15.16 -11.46 5.19
CA ARG A 115 14.09 -10.60 4.68
C ARG A 115 13.24 -11.32 3.64
N ASP A 116 13.86 -11.99 2.68
CA ASP A 116 13.19 -12.61 1.53
C ASP A 116 12.36 -13.81 1.99
N ASP A 117 12.90 -14.64 2.89
CA ASP A 117 12.17 -15.74 3.53
C ASP A 117 10.93 -15.21 4.28
N ALA A 118 11.07 -14.12 5.04
CA ALA A 118 9.93 -13.48 5.69
C ALA A 118 8.90 -12.91 4.70
N GLY A 119 9.36 -12.39 3.55
CA GLY A 119 8.51 -11.91 2.46
C GLY A 119 7.72 -13.02 1.78
N ILE A 120 8.32 -14.20 1.60
CA ILE A 120 7.66 -15.39 1.05
C ILE A 120 6.51 -15.82 1.97
N THR A 121 6.78 -15.97 3.27
CA THR A 121 5.73 -16.30 4.26
C THR A 121 4.60 -15.27 4.23
N GLY A 122 4.94 -13.97 4.23
CA GLY A 122 3.94 -12.91 4.19
C GLY A 122 3.07 -12.96 2.95
N THR A 123 3.66 -13.18 1.78
CA THR A 123 2.93 -13.30 0.51
C THR A 123 1.99 -14.51 0.52
N ALA A 124 2.45 -15.66 1.03
CA ALA A 124 1.63 -16.86 1.13
C ALA A 124 0.44 -16.66 2.09
N VAL A 125 0.67 -16.03 3.25
CA VAL A 125 -0.40 -15.72 4.22
C VAL A 125 -1.43 -14.76 3.61
N HIS A 126 -1.03 -13.72 2.89
CA HIS A 126 -1.97 -12.82 2.22
C HIS A 126 -2.84 -13.56 1.19
N GLY A 127 -2.24 -14.40 0.34
CA GLY A 127 -3.00 -15.17 -0.66
C GLY A 127 -4.01 -16.13 -0.04
N LEU A 128 -3.63 -16.82 1.04
CA LEU A 128 -4.55 -17.70 1.78
C LEU A 128 -5.65 -16.91 2.51
N ALA A 129 -5.31 -15.76 3.10
CA ALA A 129 -6.26 -14.87 3.75
C ALA A 129 -7.26 -14.26 2.75
N GLU A 130 -6.80 -13.88 1.56
CA GLU A 130 -7.66 -13.44 0.46
C GLU A 130 -8.63 -14.55 0.05
N GLN A 131 -8.12 -15.77 -0.16
CA GLN A 131 -8.96 -16.91 -0.52
C GLN A 131 -10.03 -17.17 0.54
N LEU A 132 -9.65 -17.18 1.82
CA LEU A 132 -10.59 -17.36 2.93
C LEU A 132 -11.64 -16.23 2.96
N ALA A 133 -11.21 -14.98 2.84
CA ALA A 133 -12.09 -13.81 2.87
C ALA A 133 -13.11 -13.82 1.72
N THR A 134 -12.74 -14.33 0.56
CA THR A 134 -13.58 -14.31 -0.65
C THR A 134 -14.45 -15.56 -0.82
N THR A 135 -13.97 -16.72 -0.40
CA THR A 135 -14.65 -18.01 -0.62
C THR A 135 -15.25 -18.61 0.64
N GLY A 136 -14.84 -18.16 1.82
CA GLY A 136 -15.25 -18.70 3.12
C GLY A 136 -14.48 -19.94 3.56
N GLU A 137 -13.61 -20.52 2.72
CA GLU A 137 -12.81 -21.70 3.06
C GLU A 137 -11.44 -21.70 2.36
N VAL A 138 -10.43 -22.25 3.03
CA VAL A 138 -9.10 -22.42 2.44
C VAL A 138 -8.38 -23.60 3.10
N GLU A 139 -7.60 -24.34 2.33
CA GLU A 139 -6.64 -25.32 2.86
C GLU A 139 -5.28 -24.65 3.02
N ALA A 140 -4.83 -24.51 4.26
CA ALA A 140 -3.52 -23.95 4.59
C ALA A 140 -2.50 -25.08 4.87
N PRO A 141 -1.24 -24.95 4.39
CA PRO A 141 -0.16 -25.81 4.86
C PRO A 141 0.02 -25.73 6.38
N ASP A 142 0.43 -26.82 7.03
CA ASP A 142 0.59 -26.91 8.49
C ASP A 142 1.39 -25.72 9.08
N GLU A 143 2.45 -25.28 8.41
CA GLU A 143 3.31 -24.17 8.85
C GLU A 143 2.62 -22.79 8.81
N LEU A 144 1.54 -22.65 8.04
CA LEU A 144 0.75 -21.43 7.90
C LEU A 144 -0.63 -21.53 8.56
N ALA A 145 -1.08 -22.73 8.95
CA ALA A 145 -2.42 -22.98 9.49
C ALA A 145 -2.75 -22.04 10.66
N GLY A 146 -1.83 -21.89 11.62
CA GLY A 146 -2.04 -20.98 12.75
C GLY A 146 -2.23 -19.50 12.36
N TYR A 147 -1.64 -19.04 11.25
CA TYR A 147 -1.91 -17.67 10.77
C TYR A 147 -3.35 -17.53 10.25
N ILE A 148 -3.81 -18.55 9.53
CA ILE A 148 -5.10 -18.53 8.85
C ILE A 148 -6.26 -18.78 9.82
N GLU A 149 -6.08 -19.69 10.78
CA GLU A 149 -7.02 -19.89 11.90
C GLU A 149 -7.21 -18.59 12.67
N GLY A 150 -6.10 -17.96 13.09
CA GLY A 150 -6.18 -16.68 13.81
C GLY A 150 -6.74 -15.53 12.96
N PHE A 151 -6.66 -15.61 11.63
CA PHE A 151 -7.31 -14.66 10.72
C PHE A 151 -8.81 -14.93 10.58
N ALA A 152 -9.23 -16.20 10.52
CA ALA A 152 -10.64 -16.59 10.52
C ALA A 152 -11.36 -16.10 11.78
N ASP A 153 -10.76 -16.36 12.96
CA ASP A 153 -11.26 -15.90 14.26
C ASP A 153 -11.41 -14.38 14.29
N PHE A 154 -10.46 -13.66 13.68
CA PHE A 154 -10.51 -12.21 13.57
C PHE A 154 -11.68 -11.72 12.70
N LEU A 155 -11.93 -12.34 11.54
CA LEU A 155 -13.05 -11.97 10.67
C LEU A 155 -14.38 -12.13 11.40
N GLU A 156 -14.55 -13.24 12.13
CA GLU A 156 -15.75 -13.50 12.93
C GLU A 156 -15.88 -12.52 14.11
N ALA A 157 -14.84 -12.38 14.92
CA ALA A 157 -14.85 -11.56 16.13
C ALA A 157 -15.13 -10.07 15.84
N TRP A 158 -14.60 -9.57 14.71
CA TRP A 158 -14.81 -8.19 14.27
C TRP A 158 -15.97 -8.03 13.28
N GLN A 159 -16.68 -9.11 12.95
CA GLN A 159 -17.78 -9.13 11.98
C GLN A 159 -17.39 -8.45 10.66
N ILE A 160 -16.19 -8.77 10.18
CA ILE A 160 -15.64 -8.19 8.95
C ILE A 160 -16.30 -8.87 7.76
N THR A 161 -16.94 -8.07 6.91
CA THR A 161 -17.46 -8.51 5.61
C THR A 161 -16.60 -7.89 4.51
N PRO A 162 -15.77 -8.67 3.79
CA PRO A 162 -14.97 -8.16 2.70
C PRO A 162 -15.85 -7.59 1.57
N VAL A 163 -15.49 -6.41 1.07
CA VAL A 163 -16.14 -5.76 -0.08
C VAL A 163 -15.23 -5.84 -1.30
N LEU A 164 -13.95 -5.51 -1.13
CA LEU A 164 -12.93 -5.60 -2.17
C LEU A 164 -11.63 -6.14 -1.55
N THR A 165 -10.99 -7.10 -2.21
CA THR A 165 -9.69 -7.64 -1.83
C THR A 165 -8.72 -7.58 -3.00
N GLU A 166 -7.45 -7.31 -2.69
CA GLU A 166 -6.30 -7.37 -3.64
C GLU A 166 -6.55 -6.66 -4.98
N ARG A 167 -7.19 -5.48 -4.94
CA ARG A 167 -7.46 -4.70 -6.16
C ARG A 167 -6.35 -3.69 -6.45
N PRO A 168 -5.83 -3.64 -7.68
CA PRO A 168 -4.98 -2.53 -8.12
C PRO A 168 -5.73 -1.21 -7.99
N CYS A 169 -5.06 -0.17 -7.51
CA CYS A 169 -5.59 1.18 -7.38
C CYS A 169 -4.57 2.23 -7.85
N GLY A 170 -5.08 3.40 -8.21
CA GLY A 170 -4.26 4.46 -8.79
C GLY A 170 -4.78 5.86 -8.49
N ASN A 171 -3.87 6.81 -8.57
CA ASN A 171 -4.17 8.24 -8.45
C ASN A 171 -3.39 8.98 -9.55
N ARG A 172 -4.12 9.61 -10.48
CA ARG A 172 -3.52 10.36 -11.59
C ARG A 172 -2.99 11.71 -11.13
N THR A 173 -3.69 12.38 -10.22
CA THR A 173 -3.31 13.69 -9.69
C THR A 173 -1.91 13.67 -9.07
N ASP A 174 -1.70 12.73 -8.14
CA ASP A 174 -0.46 12.57 -7.39
C ASP A 174 0.48 11.52 -7.99
N HIS A 175 0.10 10.89 -9.12
CA HIS A 175 0.92 9.94 -9.89
C HIS A 175 1.55 8.84 -9.02
N PHE A 176 0.70 7.98 -8.45
CA PHE A 176 1.09 6.73 -7.79
C PHE A 176 0.14 5.58 -8.18
N GLY A 177 0.58 4.35 -7.92
CA GLY A 177 -0.27 3.16 -7.99
C GLY A 177 0.02 2.20 -6.84
N GLY A 178 -0.79 1.16 -6.70
CA GLY A 178 -0.55 0.08 -5.74
C GLY A 178 -1.68 -0.94 -5.74
N THR A 179 -1.65 -1.82 -4.77
CA THR A 179 -2.70 -2.81 -4.49
C THR A 179 -2.96 -2.74 -3.00
N PHE A 180 -4.22 -2.63 -2.61
CA PHE A 180 -4.63 -2.69 -1.21
C PHE A 180 -5.05 -4.12 -0.85
N ASP A 181 -4.86 -4.51 0.41
CA ASP A 181 -5.21 -5.86 0.86
C ASP A 181 -6.73 -6.02 0.93
N MET A 182 -7.43 -5.18 1.73
CA MET A 182 -8.88 -5.31 1.92
C MET A 182 -9.59 -3.97 2.20
N LEU A 183 -10.72 -3.77 1.51
CA LEU A 183 -11.79 -2.87 1.92
C LEU A 183 -12.96 -3.73 2.40
N ALA A 184 -13.51 -3.39 3.56
CA ALA A 184 -14.54 -4.18 4.22
C ALA A 184 -15.59 -3.31 4.93
N THR A 185 -16.73 -3.91 5.25
CA THR A 185 -17.70 -3.35 6.20
C THR A 185 -17.66 -4.13 7.51
N SER A 186 -18.04 -3.47 8.60
CA SER A 186 -18.27 -4.12 9.89
C SER A 186 -19.21 -3.26 10.75
N PRO A 187 -20.25 -3.86 11.35
CA PRO A 187 -21.13 -3.17 12.30
C PRO A 187 -20.43 -2.76 13.59
N LEU A 188 -19.21 -3.24 13.85
CA LEU A 188 -18.41 -2.89 15.01
C LEU A 188 -17.43 -1.74 14.73
N LEU A 189 -17.12 -1.48 13.45
CA LEU A 189 -16.13 -0.47 13.05
C LEU A 189 -16.77 0.77 12.41
N LEU A 190 -17.95 0.64 11.84
CA LEU A 190 -18.71 1.70 11.19
C LEU A 190 -19.97 2.06 11.98
N THR A 191 -20.40 3.33 11.90
CA THR A 191 -21.71 3.71 12.44
C THR A 191 -22.84 3.20 11.53
N PRO A 192 -24.08 3.07 12.05
CA PRO A 192 -25.23 2.70 11.22
C PRO A 192 -25.42 3.61 9.99
N GLU A 193 -25.18 4.91 10.15
CA GLU A 193 -25.26 5.90 9.07
C GLU A 193 -24.18 5.65 8.02
N GLN A 194 -22.94 5.39 8.45
CA GLN A 194 -21.83 5.07 7.54
C GLN A 194 -22.11 3.79 6.74
N LEU A 195 -22.68 2.76 7.37
CA LEU A 195 -23.09 1.53 6.67
C LEU A 195 -24.20 1.79 5.66
N ALA A 196 -25.21 2.58 6.04
CA ALA A 196 -26.32 2.95 5.15
C ALA A 196 -25.83 3.74 3.92
N ASP A 197 -24.84 4.61 4.12
CA ASP A 197 -24.22 5.42 3.07
C ASP A 197 -23.15 4.65 2.24
N GLY A 198 -22.93 3.36 2.53
CA GLY A 198 -21.99 2.51 1.79
C GLY A 198 -20.51 2.81 2.05
N TRP A 199 -20.17 3.40 3.20
CA TRP A 199 -18.78 3.58 3.60
C TRP A 199 -18.13 2.24 3.95
N VAL A 200 -16.82 2.20 3.75
CA VAL A 200 -15.98 1.03 4.10
C VAL A 200 -14.88 1.42 5.07
N VAL A 201 -14.26 0.43 5.68
CA VAL A 201 -12.95 0.56 6.33
C VAL A 201 -11.88 -0.06 5.44
N GLN A 202 -10.66 0.46 5.54
CA GLN A 202 -9.50 -0.19 4.92
C GLN A 202 -8.72 -0.97 5.97
N VAL A 203 -8.43 -2.23 5.68
CA VAL A 203 -7.64 -3.11 6.54
C VAL A 203 -6.43 -3.59 5.75
N ASP A 204 -5.24 -3.29 6.27
CA ASP A 204 -3.96 -3.75 5.72
C ASP A 204 -3.45 -4.92 6.59
N LEU A 205 -3.19 -6.05 5.94
CA LEU A 205 -2.69 -7.26 6.58
C LEU A 205 -1.18 -7.13 6.75
N LYS A 206 -0.70 -7.45 7.95
CA LYS A 206 0.74 -7.43 8.26
C LYS A 206 1.14 -8.70 8.99
N THR A 207 2.14 -9.38 8.44
CA THR A 207 2.80 -10.54 9.06
C THR A 207 4.18 -10.21 9.62
N SER A 208 4.56 -8.92 9.65
CA SER A 208 5.83 -8.45 10.20
C SER A 208 5.94 -8.68 11.71
N LYS A 209 7.15 -8.59 12.28
CA LYS A 209 7.38 -8.73 13.74
C LYS A 209 6.60 -7.72 14.61
N GLY A 210 6.17 -6.62 14.01
CA GLY A 210 5.35 -5.61 14.66
C GLY A 210 4.62 -4.75 13.63
N VAL A 211 3.80 -3.84 14.15
CA VAL A 211 3.07 -2.83 13.38
C VAL A 211 3.86 -1.52 13.41
N TYR A 212 4.00 -0.89 12.25
CA TYR A 212 4.78 0.34 12.10
C TYR A 212 3.89 1.47 11.58
N GLY A 213 4.16 2.69 12.04
CA GLY A 213 3.35 3.88 11.73
C GLY A 213 3.30 4.23 10.26
N GLU A 214 4.31 3.85 9.46
CA GLU A 214 4.27 4.05 8.00
C GLU A 214 3.12 3.28 7.32
N THR A 215 2.53 2.29 8.00
CA THR A 215 1.33 1.61 7.49
C THR A 215 0.14 2.57 7.42
N ALA A 216 0.05 3.58 8.29
CA ALA A 216 -0.96 4.64 8.20
C ALA A 216 -0.84 5.45 6.90
N LEU A 217 0.39 5.71 6.45
CA LEU A 217 0.65 6.41 5.19
C LEU A 217 0.29 5.52 3.99
N GLN A 218 0.57 4.22 4.08
CA GLN A 218 0.20 3.25 3.06
C GLN A 218 -1.33 3.16 2.92
N THR A 219 -2.04 2.98 4.03
CA THR A 219 -3.51 2.88 4.00
C THR A 219 -4.15 4.18 3.57
N ALA A 220 -3.67 5.33 4.04
CA ALA A 220 -4.17 6.62 3.60
C ALA A 220 -3.99 6.86 2.10
N ALA A 221 -2.85 6.47 1.52
CA ALA A 221 -2.61 6.57 0.08
C ALA A 221 -3.60 5.74 -0.74
N TYR A 222 -3.90 4.51 -0.32
CA TYR A 222 -4.90 3.69 -1.02
C TYR A 222 -6.32 4.20 -0.80
N SER A 223 -6.67 4.65 0.42
CA SER A 223 -7.97 5.27 0.72
C SER A 223 -8.22 6.55 -0.10
N LYS A 224 -7.15 7.25 -0.50
CA LYS A 224 -7.18 8.46 -1.34
C LYS A 224 -6.80 8.21 -2.80
N ALA A 225 -6.69 6.95 -3.23
CA ALA A 225 -6.62 6.68 -4.66
C ALA A 225 -7.93 7.13 -5.34
N GLU A 226 -7.82 7.56 -6.59
CA GLU A 226 -8.99 8.06 -7.33
C GLU A 226 -9.89 6.91 -7.79
N PHE A 227 -9.28 5.75 -8.06
CA PHE A 227 -9.97 4.58 -8.57
C PHE A 227 -9.29 3.28 -8.15
N TYR A 228 -10.03 2.18 -8.25
CA TYR A 228 -9.51 0.82 -8.26
C TYR A 228 -9.87 0.12 -9.59
N VAL A 229 -9.20 -0.99 -9.88
CA VAL A 229 -9.47 -1.83 -11.05
C VAL A 229 -10.25 -3.06 -10.61
N ASP A 230 -11.46 -3.25 -11.17
CA ASP A 230 -12.32 -4.39 -10.87
C ASP A 230 -11.84 -5.69 -11.53
N THR A 231 -12.57 -6.80 -11.30
CA THR A 231 -12.27 -8.11 -11.90
C THR A 231 -12.31 -8.11 -13.42
N ASP A 232 -13.09 -7.22 -14.01
CA ASP A 232 -13.31 -7.12 -15.45
C ASP A 232 -12.27 -6.18 -16.11
N GLY A 233 -11.34 -5.63 -15.31
CA GLY A 233 -10.30 -4.72 -15.78
C GLY A 233 -10.78 -3.30 -16.04
N ASN A 234 -11.88 -2.88 -15.43
CA ASN A 234 -12.39 -1.51 -15.53
C ASN A 234 -12.05 -0.68 -14.30
N GLU A 235 -11.89 0.63 -14.51
CA GLU A 235 -11.74 1.59 -13.41
C GLU A 235 -13.08 1.90 -12.77
N GLN A 236 -13.12 1.74 -11.46
CA GLN A 236 -14.23 2.10 -10.59
C GLN A 236 -13.76 3.17 -9.61
N PRO A 237 -14.60 4.16 -9.28
CA PRO A 237 -14.25 5.15 -8.27
C PRO A 237 -13.92 4.48 -6.93
N MET A 238 -12.91 4.99 -6.23
CA MET A 238 -12.58 4.47 -4.91
C MET A 238 -13.75 4.71 -3.94
N PRO A 239 -14.22 3.67 -3.19
CA PRO A 239 -15.25 3.85 -2.18
C PRO A 239 -14.84 4.84 -1.09
N LYS A 240 -15.81 5.47 -0.43
CA LYS A 240 -15.54 6.33 0.73
C LYS A 240 -15.01 5.47 1.88
N VAL A 241 -13.80 5.77 2.34
CA VAL A 241 -13.18 5.09 3.48
C VAL A 241 -13.36 5.92 4.75
N ALA A 242 -13.96 5.33 5.77
CA ALA A 242 -14.22 6.00 7.04
C ALA A 242 -13.01 5.98 7.97
N LYS A 243 -12.33 4.84 8.01
CA LYS A 243 -11.26 4.52 8.98
C LYS A 243 -10.29 3.52 8.36
N THR A 244 -9.06 3.50 8.87
CA THR A 244 -8.04 2.54 8.44
C THR A 244 -7.44 1.78 9.61
N TYR A 245 -7.06 0.53 9.36
CA TYR A 245 -6.58 -0.41 10.36
C TYR A 245 -5.45 -1.27 9.83
N VAL A 246 -4.69 -1.86 10.76
CA VAL A 246 -3.81 -3.00 10.49
C VAL A 246 -4.38 -4.24 11.17
N ALA A 247 -4.56 -5.31 10.40
CA ALA A 247 -4.70 -6.65 10.94
C ALA A 247 -3.29 -7.25 11.08
N HIS A 248 -2.76 -7.27 12.31
CA HIS A 248 -1.47 -7.88 12.59
C HIS A 248 -1.66 -9.39 12.74
N VAL A 249 -1.39 -10.11 11.66
CA VAL A 249 -1.57 -11.56 11.55
C VAL A 249 -0.32 -12.26 12.09
N THR A 250 -0.46 -12.91 13.23
CA THR A 250 0.61 -13.69 13.87
C THR A 250 0.18 -15.15 14.02
N PRO A 251 1.13 -16.09 14.15
CA PRO A 251 0.81 -17.50 14.34
C PRO A 251 0.23 -17.75 15.74
N MET A 252 -0.42 -18.90 15.90
CA MET A 252 -0.99 -19.37 17.18
C MET A 252 0.04 -19.97 18.15
N ASP A 253 1.31 -20.03 17.76
CA ASP A 253 2.43 -20.49 18.58
C ASP A 253 3.61 -19.50 18.59
N ARG A 254 4.62 -19.82 19.40
CA ARG A 254 5.90 -19.08 19.48
C ARG A 254 7.10 -20.02 19.34
N GLU A 255 6.95 -21.08 18.58
CA GLU A 255 7.97 -22.11 18.37
C GLU A 255 8.81 -21.83 17.12
N GLY A 256 10.05 -22.30 17.10
CA GLY A 256 10.94 -22.17 15.93
C GLY A 256 11.01 -20.74 15.38
N VAL A 257 10.65 -20.57 14.10
CA VAL A 257 10.65 -19.25 13.43
C VAL A 257 9.61 -18.28 13.99
N ASN A 258 8.55 -18.78 14.63
CA ASN A 258 7.46 -17.99 15.20
C ASN A 258 7.86 -17.31 16.53
N ALA A 259 8.94 -17.76 17.17
CA ALA A 259 9.53 -17.05 18.32
C ALA A 259 9.89 -15.59 18.00
N ARG A 260 10.05 -15.24 16.71
CA ARG A 260 10.34 -13.89 16.24
C ARG A 260 9.29 -12.84 16.60
N TYR A 261 8.05 -13.25 16.90
CA TYR A 261 6.96 -12.35 17.30
C TYR A 261 7.02 -11.96 18.78
N GLY A 262 7.89 -12.59 19.58
CA GLY A 262 8.12 -12.22 20.98
C GLY A 262 6.82 -12.14 21.79
N ASP A 263 6.54 -10.96 22.34
CA ASP A 263 5.42 -10.67 23.23
C ASP A 263 4.12 -10.29 22.52
N LYS A 264 4.08 -10.32 21.18
CA LYS A 264 2.88 -9.94 20.43
C LYS A 264 1.74 -10.92 20.71
N PRO A 265 0.46 -10.49 20.66
CA PRO A 265 -0.68 -11.37 20.84
C PRO A 265 -0.66 -12.53 19.83
N LEU A 266 -1.18 -13.69 20.22
CA LEU A 266 -1.38 -14.82 19.29
C LEU A 266 -2.56 -14.52 18.34
N GLY A 267 -2.51 -15.08 17.13
CA GLY A 267 -3.53 -14.87 16.11
C GLY A 267 -3.50 -13.45 15.54
N THR A 268 -4.65 -12.98 15.05
CA THR A 268 -4.78 -11.68 14.41
C THR A 268 -5.30 -10.61 15.37
N THR A 269 -4.54 -9.52 15.51
CA THR A 269 -4.94 -8.35 16.32
C THR A 269 -5.17 -7.13 15.44
N LEU A 270 -6.27 -6.41 15.70
CA LEU A 270 -6.61 -5.19 14.98
C LEU A 270 -6.00 -3.96 15.66
N TYR A 271 -5.21 -3.19 14.91
CA TYR A 271 -4.64 -1.92 15.36
C TYR A 271 -5.30 -0.77 14.60
N PRO A 272 -5.87 0.24 15.29
CA PRO A 272 -6.37 1.44 14.63
C PRO A 272 -5.19 2.25 14.06
N LEU A 273 -5.39 2.80 12.87
CA LEU A 273 -4.48 3.77 12.25
C LEU A 273 -5.17 5.14 12.20
N ALA A 274 -5.98 5.39 11.17
CA ALA A 274 -6.80 6.59 11.09
C ALA A 274 -8.23 6.30 11.59
N GLY A 275 -8.69 7.05 12.58
CA GLY A 275 -10.02 6.96 13.19
C GLY A 275 -11.11 7.77 12.48
N SER A 276 -10.74 8.62 11.53
CA SER A 276 -11.69 9.42 10.74
C SER A 276 -11.15 9.77 9.33
N PRO A 277 -12.00 10.27 8.42
CA PRO A 277 -11.57 10.76 7.11
C PRO A 277 -10.55 11.90 7.18
N GLU A 278 -10.65 12.77 8.20
CA GLU A 278 -9.71 13.88 8.41
C GLU A 278 -8.32 13.37 8.81
N GLU A 279 -8.24 12.34 9.64
CA GLU A 279 -6.95 11.69 9.94
C GLU A 279 -6.39 10.95 8.72
N ILE A 280 -7.24 10.39 7.85
CA ILE A 280 -6.81 9.84 6.56
C ILE A 280 -6.19 10.95 5.70
N ASP A 281 -6.80 12.13 5.64
CA ASP A 281 -6.26 13.31 4.93
C ASP A 281 -4.89 13.73 5.50
N GLU A 282 -4.75 13.76 6.82
CA GLU A 282 -3.48 14.08 7.48
C GLU A 282 -2.39 13.06 7.10
N HIS A 283 -2.64 11.77 7.29
CA HIS A 283 -1.69 10.72 6.95
C HIS A 283 -1.36 10.69 5.45
N TYR A 284 -2.33 11.02 4.59
CA TYR A 284 -2.11 11.17 3.15
C TYR A 284 -1.14 12.32 2.84
N SER A 285 -1.24 13.45 3.56
CA SER A 285 -0.29 14.56 3.40
C SER A 285 1.15 14.14 3.74
N TRP A 286 1.34 13.27 4.73
CA TRP A 286 2.66 12.73 5.10
C TRP A 286 3.18 11.75 4.04
N PHE A 287 2.28 10.94 3.46
CA PHE A 287 2.61 10.13 2.30
C PHE A 287 3.09 10.99 1.12
N LEU A 288 2.41 12.12 0.82
CA LEU A 288 2.81 13.01 -0.26
C LEU A 288 4.21 13.62 -0.03
N ALA A 289 4.55 13.96 1.22
CA ALA A 289 5.90 14.44 1.56
C ALA A 289 6.97 13.36 1.31
N ALA A 290 6.70 12.11 1.70
CA ALA A 290 7.57 10.97 1.42
C ALA A 290 7.68 10.72 -0.10
N ALA A 291 6.55 10.73 -0.81
CA ALA A 291 6.49 10.53 -2.26
C ALA A 291 7.26 11.62 -3.02
N PHE A 292 7.15 12.88 -2.60
CA PHE A 292 7.92 13.99 -3.15
C PHE A 292 9.42 13.75 -2.99
N THR A 293 9.85 13.38 -1.79
CA THR A 293 11.26 13.04 -1.50
C THR A 293 11.73 11.86 -2.36
N ALA A 294 10.90 10.85 -2.53
CA ALA A 294 11.21 9.69 -3.37
C ALA A 294 11.32 10.05 -4.86
N LYS A 295 10.42 10.88 -5.38
CA LYS A 295 10.34 11.25 -6.81
C LYS A 295 11.42 12.25 -7.22
N THR A 296 11.83 13.11 -6.31
CA THR A 296 12.79 14.19 -6.60
C THR A 296 14.26 13.79 -6.44
N ALA A 297 14.58 12.52 -6.13
CA ALA A 297 15.96 12.06 -5.92
C ALA A 297 16.93 12.51 -7.04
N LYS A 298 16.61 12.19 -8.30
CA LYS A 298 17.44 12.60 -9.45
C LYS A 298 17.47 14.12 -9.70
N LEU A 299 16.44 14.84 -9.25
CA LEU A 299 16.43 16.31 -9.34
C LEU A 299 17.36 16.92 -8.30
N ARG A 300 17.42 16.34 -7.09
CA ARG A 300 18.36 16.74 -6.05
C ARG A 300 19.81 16.53 -6.47
N ASP A 301 20.10 15.40 -7.13
CA ASP A 301 21.46 15.13 -7.64
C ASP A 301 21.94 16.21 -8.62
N LYS A 302 21.02 16.81 -9.40
CA LYS A 302 21.31 17.88 -10.35
C LYS A 302 21.46 19.27 -9.71
N LEU A 303 21.18 19.43 -8.42
CA LEU A 303 21.38 20.71 -7.72
C LEU A 303 22.86 20.96 -7.45
N ALA A 304 23.67 19.90 -7.35
CA ALA A 304 25.12 20.01 -7.31
C ALA A 304 25.62 20.58 -8.64
N ARG A 305 26.32 21.73 -8.57
CA ARG A 305 26.93 22.39 -9.72
C ARG A 305 28.41 22.03 -9.82
N GLU A 306 29.03 22.40 -10.93
CA GLU A 306 30.47 22.26 -11.13
C GLU A 306 31.26 22.89 -9.96
N PRO A 307 32.34 22.24 -9.49
CA PRO A 307 33.22 22.82 -8.48
C PRO A 307 33.74 24.19 -8.90
N LEU A 308 33.72 25.16 -7.98
CA LEU A 308 34.37 26.44 -8.20
C LEU A 308 35.89 26.25 -8.19
N THR A 309 36.59 26.84 -9.16
CA THR A 309 38.05 26.93 -9.11
C THR A 309 38.48 28.03 -8.15
N VAL A 310 39.57 27.82 -7.42
CA VAL A 310 40.17 28.84 -6.56
C VAL A 310 40.52 30.07 -7.42
N PRO A 311 40.09 31.29 -7.06
CA PRO A 311 40.48 32.49 -7.77
C PRO A 311 42.00 32.67 -7.71
N THR A 312 42.67 32.72 -8.85
CA THR A 312 44.06 33.18 -8.93
C THR A 312 44.08 34.68 -8.74
N HIS A 313 44.44 35.15 -7.55
CA HIS A 313 44.85 36.53 -7.36
C HIS A 313 46.26 36.68 -7.94
N GLU A 314 46.37 37.12 -9.19
CA GLU A 314 47.62 37.71 -9.66
C GLU A 314 47.86 38.98 -8.84
N LEU A 315 48.79 38.91 -7.88
CA LEU A 315 49.40 40.09 -7.30
C LEU A 315 50.06 40.84 -8.46
N LYS A 316 49.42 41.91 -8.94
CA LYS A 316 50.07 42.87 -9.84
C LYS A 316 51.28 43.42 -9.08
N ALA A 317 52.48 43.00 -9.49
CA ALA A 317 53.71 43.63 -9.04
C ALA A 317 53.64 45.12 -9.39
N ALA A 318 53.82 45.95 -8.37
CA ALA A 318 53.85 47.42 -8.47
C ALA A 318 55.09 47.92 -9.22
#